data_AF-A0A183GGY5-F1
#
_entry.id   AF-A0A183GGY5-F1
#
_cell.length_a   1.000
_cell.length_b   1.000
_cell.length_c   1.000
_cell.angle_alpha   90.00
_cell.angle_beta   90.00
_cell.angle_gamma   90.00
#
_symmetry.space_group_name_H-M   'P 1'
#
loop_
_entity.id
_entity.type
_entity.pdbx_description
1 polymer ?
#
loop_
_entity_poly.entity_id
_entity_poly.type
_entity_poly.pdbx_seq_one_letter_code
_entity_poly.pdbx_strand_id
1 'polypeptide(L)'
;MDLEIPGGQFHNEIDHIIFNRKYCLTDVSVVPKFYTGSDHRLFHARFRFSRQGEKTAKFKKRNPRTTINWDLYTSFAGLWEGAVIDNVDEEYDRFVHHLNDSANGAESLKTTKRRLSPETLELIRQRESCNYQLTSELAKLCRAAIKEDLKERRAEVLTEAAEAGWSQDDRSPTS
;
A
#
# COMPACT_ATOMS: atom_id res chain seq x y z
N MET A 1 54.79 48.06 8.50
CA MET A 1 55.00 46.67 8.95
C MET A 1 53.72 45.94 8.55
N ASP A 2 53.61 45.61 7.27
CA ASP A 2 52.42 44.95 6.72
C ASP A 2 52.71 43.45 6.71
N LEU A 3 51.95 42.70 7.52
CA LEU A 3 52.05 41.26 7.60
C LEU A 3 51.52 40.65 6.30
N GLU A 4 52.41 40.10 5.47
CA GLU A 4 52.05 39.16 4.42
C GLU A 4 51.46 37.89 5.05
N ILE A 5 50.18 37.61 4.77
CA ILE A 5 49.54 36.34 5.12
C ILE A 5 49.86 35.32 4.02
N PRO A 6 50.50 34.18 4.32
CA PRO A 6 50.93 33.23 3.30
C PRO A 6 49.72 32.55 2.65
N GLY A 7 49.82 32.36 1.33
CA GLY A 7 48.77 31.83 0.46
C GLY A 7 48.07 30.58 1.00
N GLY A 8 46.85 30.77 1.47
CA GLY A 8 45.98 29.71 1.96
C GLY A 8 45.42 28.87 0.82
N GLN A 9 46.06 27.74 0.54
CA GLN A 9 45.52 26.70 -0.32
C GLN A 9 44.50 25.87 0.47
N PHE A 10 43.40 26.50 0.90
CA PHE A 10 42.31 25.82 1.60
C PHE A 10 41.29 25.31 0.58
N HIS A 11 41.09 23.99 0.55
CA HIS A 11 39.97 23.37 -0.17
C HIS A 11 38.76 23.36 0.77
N ASN A 12 37.95 24.41 0.71
CA ASN A 12 36.70 24.47 1.47
C ASN A 12 35.62 23.65 0.75
N GLU A 13 35.33 22.45 1.26
CA GLU A 13 34.19 21.63 0.82
C GLU A 13 32.96 21.99 1.66
N ILE A 14 32.09 22.85 1.14
CA ILE A 14 30.91 23.36 1.85
C ILE A 14 29.61 22.70 1.33
N ASP A 15 29.65 22.20 0.09
CA ASP A 15 28.49 21.62 -0.57
C ASP A 15 28.52 20.08 -0.49
N HIS A 16 27.46 19.50 0.09
CA HIS A 16 27.35 18.05 0.27
C HIS A 16 26.02 17.50 -0.29
N ILE A 17 26.08 16.33 -0.91
CA ILE A 17 24.90 15.57 -1.35
C ILE A 17 24.82 14.28 -0.52
N ILE A 18 23.77 14.17 0.30
CA ILE A 18 23.53 12.98 1.13
C ILE A 18 22.69 11.97 0.32
N PHE A 19 23.14 10.72 0.26
CA PHE A 19 22.41 9.65 -0.42
C PHE A 19 22.31 8.38 0.43
N ASN A 20 21.28 7.57 0.16
CA ASN A 20 21.11 6.28 0.83
C ASN A 20 22.07 5.25 0.23
N ARG A 21 22.84 4.56 1.07
CA ARG A 21 23.84 3.52 0.67
C ARG A 21 23.26 2.41 -0.22
N LYS A 22 21.94 2.18 -0.20
CA LYS A 22 21.26 1.24 -1.10
C LYS A 22 21.30 1.67 -2.57
N TYR A 23 21.59 2.94 -2.86
CA TYR A 23 21.76 3.48 -4.20
C TYR A 23 23.25 3.68 -4.48
N CYS A 24 23.74 3.13 -5.59
CA CYS A 24 25.17 3.17 -5.90
C CYS A 24 25.50 4.46 -6.64
N LEU A 25 26.19 5.39 -5.98
CA LEU A 25 26.86 6.52 -6.63
C LEU A 25 28.17 6.01 -7.25
N THR A 26 28.39 6.24 -8.55
CA THR A 26 29.51 5.61 -9.29
C THR A 26 30.45 6.58 -9.97
N ASP A 27 30.18 7.89 -9.91
CA ASP A 27 30.99 8.91 -10.55
C ASP A 27 30.73 10.22 -9.80
N VAL A 28 31.75 10.80 -9.16
CA VAL A 28 31.67 12.10 -8.47
C VAL A 28 32.85 12.93 -8.92
N SER A 29 32.59 14.09 -9.52
CA SER A 29 33.63 15.02 -9.93
C SER A 29 33.18 16.45 -9.72
N VAL A 30 34.14 17.33 -9.39
CA VAL A 30 33.91 18.76 -9.39
C VAL A 30 34.13 19.24 -10.82
N VAL A 31 33.12 19.87 -11.40
CA VAL A 31 33.22 20.42 -12.76
C VAL A 31 34.25 21.55 -12.73
N PRO A 32 35.25 21.55 -13.64
CA PRO A 32 36.20 22.64 -13.74
C PRO A 32 35.50 23.98 -13.92
N LYS A 33 36.09 25.05 -13.40
CA LYS A 33 35.46 26.38 -13.35
C LYS A 33 35.13 26.89 -14.76
N PHE A 34 33.83 27.02 -15.07
CA PHE A 34 33.32 27.76 -16.22
C PHE A 34 32.41 28.90 -15.72
N TYR A 35 32.21 29.94 -16.54
CA TYR A 35 31.57 31.19 -16.10
C TYR A 35 30.05 31.01 -15.95
N THR A 36 29.60 30.52 -14.79
CA THR A 36 28.17 30.33 -14.45
C THR A 36 27.57 31.53 -13.72
N GLY A 37 28.39 32.54 -13.38
CA GLY A 37 27.98 33.64 -12.50
C GLY A 37 27.85 33.25 -11.02
N SER A 38 28.23 32.02 -10.64
CA SER A 38 28.30 31.55 -9.26
C SER A 38 29.75 31.36 -8.82
N ASP A 39 30.04 31.64 -7.55
CA ASP A 39 31.32 31.40 -6.87
C ASP A 39 31.48 29.95 -6.38
N HIS A 40 30.39 29.18 -6.33
CA HIS A 40 30.40 27.74 -6.03
C HIS A 40 30.78 26.91 -7.26
N ARG A 41 31.52 25.83 -7.02
CA ARG A 41 31.86 24.85 -8.06
C ARG A 41 30.74 23.82 -8.17
N LEU A 42 30.34 23.48 -9.40
CA LEU A 42 29.32 22.45 -9.63
C LEU A 42 29.90 21.05 -9.39
N PHE A 43 29.09 20.16 -8.84
CA PHE A 43 29.42 18.74 -8.69
C PHE A 43 28.63 17.91 -9.71
N HIS A 44 29.31 17.04 -10.44
CA HIS A 44 28.69 16.03 -11.29
C HIS A 44 28.69 14.70 -10.55
N ALA A 45 27.51 14.13 -10.37
CA ALA A 45 27.29 12.88 -9.65
C ALA A 45 26.45 11.91 -10.49
N ARG A 46 26.95 10.70 -10.79
CA ARG A 46 26.19 9.67 -11.52
C ARG A 46 25.60 8.62 -10.57
N PHE A 47 24.28 8.64 -10.45
CA PHE A 47 23.52 7.69 -9.65
C PHE A 47 23.12 6.46 -10.49
N ARG A 48 23.33 5.25 -9.95
CA ARG A 48 22.77 4.01 -10.49
C ARG A 48 21.69 3.49 -9.53
N PHE A 49 20.45 3.54 -9.98
CA PHE A 49 19.33 2.90 -9.31
C PHE A 49 19.25 1.42 -9.70
N SER A 50 19.15 0.53 -8.72
CA SER A 50 18.86 -0.88 -9.00
C SER A 50 17.39 -1.03 -9.41
N ARG A 51 17.12 -1.88 -10.41
CA ARG A 51 15.74 -2.20 -10.87
C ARG A 51 14.84 -2.74 -9.73
N GLN A 52 15.45 -3.25 -8.66
CA GLN A 52 14.75 -3.77 -7.46
C GLN A 52 14.15 -2.63 -6.60
N GLY A 53 14.88 -1.51 -6.43
CA GLY A 53 14.40 -0.34 -5.67
C GLY A 53 13.31 0.46 -6.40
N GLU A 54 13.35 0.44 -7.74
CA GLU A 54 12.32 1.03 -8.59
C GLU A 54 10.98 0.29 -8.48
N LYS A 55 11.01 -1.05 -8.35
CA LYS A 55 9.81 -1.87 -8.12
C LYS A 55 9.15 -1.55 -6.79
N THR A 56 9.91 -1.32 -5.73
CA THR A 56 9.35 -0.99 -4.41
C THR A 56 8.75 0.41 -4.33
N ALA A 57 9.24 1.38 -5.12
CA ALA A 57 8.65 2.72 -5.19
C ALA A 57 7.36 2.78 -6.04
N LYS A 58 7.22 1.87 -7.01
CA LYS A 58 6.03 1.77 -7.89
C LYS A 58 4.84 1.09 -7.22
N PHE A 59 5.05 0.37 -6.11
CA PHE A 59 3.95 0.00 -5.20
C PHE A 59 3.56 1.19 -4.33
N LYS A 60 3.16 2.31 -4.95
CA LYS A 60 2.30 3.25 -4.26
C LYS A 60 1.07 2.45 -3.86
N LYS A 61 0.84 2.36 -2.54
CA LYS A 61 -0.34 1.79 -1.88
C LYS A 61 -1.54 1.96 -2.81
N ARG A 62 -1.97 0.88 -3.45
CA ARG A 62 -3.23 0.91 -4.20
C ARG A 62 -4.27 1.18 -3.14
N ASN A 63 -4.85 2.39 -3.14
CA ASN A 63 -6.00 2.67 -2.28
C ASN A 63 -7.01 1.53 -2.53
N PRO A 64 -7.51 0.87 -1.47
CA PRO A 64 -8.61 -0.06 -1.63
C PRO A 64 -9.67 0.69 -2.43
N ARG A 65 -10.04 0.18 -3.62
CA ARG A 65 -11.20 0.73 -4.30
C ARG A 65 -12.36 0.50 -3.34
N THR A 66 -12.95 1.58 -2.85
CA THR A 66 -14.17 1.51 -2.07
C THR A 66 -15.25 1.01 -3.02
N THR A 67 -15.50 -0.29 -3.03
CA THR A 67 -16.66 -0.85 -3.73
C THR A 67 -17.87 -0.45 -2.91
N ILE A 68 -18.57 0.59 -3.34
CA ILE A 68 -19.86 0.99 -2.75
C ILE A 68 -20.85 -0.10 -3.15
N ASN A 69 -21.43 -0.78 -2.15
CA ASN A 69 -22.49 -1.75 -2.38
C ASN A 69 -23.77 -0.97 -2.73
N TRP A 70 -24.15 -1.02 -4.01
CA TRP A 70 -25.33 -0.34 -4.53
C TRP A 70 -26.65 -0.92 -4.01
N ASP A 71 -26.68 -2.20 -3.63
CA ASP A 71 -27.89 -2.83 -3.08
C ASP A 71 -28.20 -2.27 -1.69
N LEU A 72 -27.17 -2.09 -0.85
CA LEU A 72 -27.31 -1.41 0.45
C LEU A 72 -27.79 0.04 0.30
N TYR A 73 -27.26 0.76 -0.70
CA TYR A 73 -27.69 2.13 -0.98
C TYR A 73 -29.15 2.17 -1.45
N THR A 74 -29.56 1.23 -2.30
CA THR A 74 -30.93 1.14 -2.81
C THR A 74 -31.92 0.76 -1.72
N SER A 75 -31.56 -0.16 -0.81
CA SER A 75 -32.37 -0.49 0.37
C SER A 75 -32.49 0.71 1.33
N PHE A 76 -31.41 1.45 1.55
CA PHE A 76 -31.42 2.67 2.38
C PHE A 76 -32.31 3.77 1.77
N ALA A 77 -32.18 4.04 0.47
CA ALA A 77 -32.98 5.05 -0.22
C ALA A 77 -34.48 4.72 -0.23
N GLY A 78 -34.84 3.44 -0.46
CA GLY A 78 -36.23 3.00 -0.46
C GLY A 78 -36.91 3.04 0.92
N LEU A 79 -36.13 2.93 2.00
CA LEU A 79 -36.64 3.07 3.37
C LEU A 79 -36.90 4.53 3.76
N TRP A 80 -36.16 5.47 3.15
CA TRP A 80 -36.24 6.90 3.42
C TRP A 80 -37.47 7.59 2.78
N GLU A 81 -37.91 7.12 1.61
CA GLU A 81 -38.93 7.80 0.79
C GLU A 81 -40.38 7.69 1.34
N GLY A 82 -40.59 7.02 2.48
CA GLY A 82 -41.92 6.68 3.00
C GLY A 82 -42.43 7.49 4.21
N ALA A 83 -41.65 8.39 4.81
CA ALA A 83 -42.03 9.04 6.07
C ALA A 83 -41.89 10.56 6.02
N VAL A 84 -43.01 11.27 5.82
CA VAL A 84 -43.12 12.71 6.14
C VAL A 84 -43.21 12.81 7.66
N ILE A 85 -42.15 13.30 8.30
CA ILE A 85 -42.10 13.48 9.76
C ILE A 85 -42.09 14.99 10.04
N ASP A 86 -43.07 15.45 10.81
CA ASP A 86 -43.24 16.88 11.11
C ASP A 86 -42.22 17.42 12.12
N ASN A 87 -41.36 16.55 12.67
CA ASN A 87 -40.34 16.86 13.67
C ASN A 87 -38.92 16.60 13.15
N VAL A 88 -38.13 17.67 13.07
CA VAL A 88 -36.75 17.68 12.55
C VAL A 88 -35.80 16.83 13.41
N ASP A 89 -36.02 16.80 14.73
CA ASP A 89 -35.17 16.02 15.64
C ASP A 89 -35.36 14.50 15.42
N GLU A 90 -36.61 14.06 15.24
CA GLU A 90 -36.93 12.66 14.93
C GLU A 90 -36.47 12.25 13.52
N GLU A 91 -36.47 13.18 12.56
CA GLU A 91 -35.87 12.97 11.24
C GLU A 91 -34.36 12.76 11.33
N TYR A 92 -33.66 13.56 12.14
CA TYR A 92 -32.22 13.43 12.34
C TYR A 92 -31.85 12.12 13.05
N ASP A 93 -32.52 11.78 14.15
CA ASP A 93 -32.25 10.56 14.92
C ASP A 93 -32.48 9.30 14.08
N ARG A 94 -33.56 9.28 13.27
CA ARG A 94 -33.84 8.19 12.33
C ARG A 94 -32.80 8.09 11.22
N PHE A 95 -32.34 9.22 10.69
CA PHE A 95 -31.28 9.26 9.68
C PHE A 95 -29.97 8.68 10.23
N VAL A 96 -29.56 9.10 11.45
CA VAL A 96 -28.37 8.57 12.12
C VAL A 96 -28.50 7.08 12.42
N HIS A 97 -29.68 6.63 12.84
CA HIS A 97 -29.94 5.21 13.08
C HIS A 97 -29.75 4.36 11.82
N HIS A 98 -30.36 4.76 10.70
CA HIS A 98 -30.23 4.02 9.44
C HIS A 98 -28.82 4.06 8.85
N LEU A 99 -28.08 5.16 9.04
CA LEU A 99 -26.67 5.22 8.68
C LEU A 99 -25.84 4.23 9.49
N ASN A 100 -26.09 4.12 10.79
CA ASN A 100 -25.40 3.16 11.66
C ASN A 100 -25.77 1.71 11.31
N ASP A 101 -27.03 1.40 11.06
CA ASP A 101 -27.45 0.07 10.60
C ASP A 101 -26.77 -0.31 9.28
N SER A 102 -26.73 0.64 8.34
CA SER A 102 -26.07 0.45 7.04
C SER A 102 -24.56 0.28 7.20
N ALA A 103 -23.93 1.04 8.11
CA ALA A 103 -22.52 0.91 8.42
C ALA A 103 -22.19 -0.45 9.05
N ASN A 104 -23.02 -0.92 10.00
CA ASN A 104 -22.89 -2.23 10.64
C ASN A 104 -23.06 -3.37 9.61
N GLY A 105 -24.06 -3.27 8.73
CA GLY A 105 -24.24 -4.19 7.60
C GLY A 105 -23.03 -4.21 6.67
N ALA A 106 -22.49 -3.04 6.32
CA ALA A 106 -21.31 -2.92 5.49
C ALA A 106 -20.03 -3.44 6.16
N GLU A 107 -19.88 -3.33 7.48
CA GLU A 107 -18.74 -3.89 8.21
C GLU A 107 -18.75 -5.42 8.24
N SER A 108 -19.92 -6.04 8.39
CA SER A 108 -20.02 -7.51 8.31
C SER A 108 -19.66 -8.06 6.91
N LEU A 109 -19.97 -7.31 5.85
CA LEU A 109 -19.57 -7.61 4.46
C LEU A 109 -18.08 -7.37 4.19
N LYS A 110 -17.38 -6.56 5.00
CA LYS A 110 -15.93 -6.31 4.90
C LYS A 110 -15.09 -7.45 5.45
N THR A 111 -15.67 -8.59 5.82
CA THR A 111 -14.90 -9.82 6.07
C THR A 111 -14.24 -10.27 4.77
N THR A 112 -13.16 -9.57 4.42
CA THR A 112 -12.28 -9.95 3.34
C THR A 112 -11.74 -11.29 3.79
N LYS A 113 -12.21 -12.40 3.20
CA LYS A 113 -11.77 -13.76 3.54
C LYS A 113 -10.27 -13.69 3.77
N ARG A 114 -9.80 -14.03 4.97
CA ARG A 114 -8.41 -13.74 5.41
C ARG A 114 -7.41 -14.47 4.52
N ARG A 115 -6.47 -13.73 3.91
CA ARG A 115 -5.51 -14.27 2.92
C ARG A 115 -4.71 -15.48 3.33
N LEU A 116 -4.50 -15.64 4.63
CA LEU A 116 -3.72 -16.70 5.23
C LEU A 116 -4.56 -17.32 6.34
N SER A 117 -4.40 -18.61 6.54
CA SER A 117 -5.03 -19.36 7.63
C SER A 117 -4.46 -18.89 8.99
N PRO A 118 -5.24 -19.03 10.08
CA PRO A 118 -4.75 -18.74 11.44
C PRO A 118 -3.45 -19.49 11.77
N GLU A 119 -3.34 -20.73 11.30
CA GLU A 119 -2.19 -21.62 11.49
C GLU A 119 -0.93 -21.08 10.79
N THR A 120 -1.04 -20.64 9.52
CA THR A 120 0.06 -20.00 8.80
C THR A 120 0.56 -18.74 9.50
N LEU A 121 -0.34 -18.00 10.14
CA LEU A 121 0.01 -16.78 10.85
C LEU A 121 0.70 -17.05 12.17
N GLU A 122 0.36 -18.14 12.84
CA GLU A 122 1.07 -18.59 14.02
C GLU A 122 2.49 -19.08 13.66
N LEU A 123 2.65 -19.78 12.53
CA LEU A 123 3.98 -20.13 12.01
C LEU A 123 4.86 -18.90 11.72
N ILE A 124 4.28 -17.83 11.19
CA ILE A 124 4.98 -16.56 10.95
C ILE A 124 5.45 -15.94 12.28
N ARG A 125 4.57 -15.91 13.29
CA ARG A 125 4.91 -15.38 14.62
C ARG A 125 6.00 -16.21 15.30
N GLN A 126 5.93 -17.53 15.19
CA GLN A 126 6.98 -18.43 15.69
C GLN A 126 8.32 -18.18 15.01
N ARG A 127 8.33 -17.95 13.69
CA ARG A 127 9.54 -17.60 12.95
C ARG A 127 10.15 -16.28 13.42
N GLU A 128 9.32 -15.28 13.74
CA GLU A 128 9.78 -13.97 14.23
C GLU A 128 10.40 -14.05 15.64
N SER A 129 10.01 -15.04 16.43
CA SER A 129 10.47 -15.27 17.81
C SER A 129 11.69 -16.20 17.92
N CYS A 130 12.09 -16.89 16.83
CA CYS A 130 13.09 -17.97 16.88
C CYS A 130 14.55 -17.54 16.60
N ASN A 131 15.51 -18.14 17.31
CA ASN A 131 16.96 -17.97 17.09
C ASN A 131 17.49 -18.70 15.84
N TYR A 132 18.63 -18.24 15.31
CA TYR A 132 19.22 -18.58 14.00
C TYR A 132 19.21 -20.08 13.58
N GLN A 133 19.30 -21.04 14.51
CA GLN A 133 19.38 -22.47 14.17
C GLN A 133 18.04 -23.11 13.72
N LEU A 134 16.90 -22.70 14.29
CA LEU A 134 15.56 -23.19 13.94
C LEU A 134 14.88 -22.37 12.83
N THR A 135 15.48 -21.25 12.43
CA THR A 135 14.90 -20.34 11.43
C THR A 135 14.74 -20.94 10.04
N SER A 136 15.61 -21.88 9.64
CA SER A 136 15.61 -22.42 8.28
C SER A 136 14.43 -23.37 8.03
N GLU A 137 14.10 -24.22 9.02
CA GLU A 137 12.97 -25.13 8.96
C GLU A 137 11.66 -24.38 9.10
N LEU A 138 11.54 -23.48 10.08
CA LEU A 138 10.37 -22.61 10.22
C LEU A 138 10.13 -21.77 8.97
N ALA A 139 11.19 -21.27 8.31
CA ALA A 139 11.05 -20.55 7.05
C ALA A 139 10.59 -21.46 5.89
N LYS A 140 10.99 -22.74 5.86
CA LYS A 140 10.46 -23.70 4.87
C LYS A 140 8.98 -23.96 5.11
N LEU A 141 8.59 -24.19 6.37
CA LEU A 141 7.20 -24.42 6.76
C LEU A 141 6.31 -23.20 6.45
N CYS A 142 6.74 -21.99 6.82
CA CYS A 142 6.03 -20.74 6.47
C CYS A 142 5.83 -20.61 4.95
N ARG A 143 6.85 -20.89 4.15
CA ARG A 143 6.75 -20.81 2.68
C ARG A 143 5.79 -21.83 2.11
N ALA A 144 5.77 -23.05 2.65
CA ALA A 144 4.86 -24.11 2.22
C ALA A 144 3.41 -23.74 2.55
N ALA A 145 3.15 -23.37 3.82
CA ALA A 145 1.81 -23.01 4.30
C ALA A 145 1.23 -21.79 3.56
N ILE A 146 2.02 -20.74 3.34
CA ILE A 146 1.59 -19.57 2.53
C ILE A 146 1.26 -19.98 1.09
N LYS A 147 2.04 -20.89 0.49
CA LYS A 147 1.79 -21.34 -0.89
C LYS A 147 0.49 -22.13 -0.99
N GLU A 148 0.19 -22.93 0.02
CA GLU A 148 -1.03 -23.73 0.11
C GLU A 148 -2.27 -22.85 0.29
N ASP A 149 -2.27 -21.96 1.29
CA ASP A 149 -3.36 -21.00 1.53
C ASP A 149 -3.69 -20.18 0.28
N LEU A 150 -2.65 -19.75 -0.46
CA LEU A 150 -2.83 -18.99 -1.70
C LEU A 150 -3.36 -19.85 -2.85
N LYS A 151 -3.06 -21.14 -2.88
CA LYS A 151 -3.59 -22.08 -3.89
C LYS A 151 -5.06 -22.38 -3.61
N GLU A 152 -5.40 -22.67 -2.37
CA GLU A 152 -6.77 -22.92 -1.92
C GLU A 152 -7.66 -21.71 -2.22
N ARG A 153 -7.23 -20.50 -1.83
CA ARG A 153 -7.94 -19.26 -2.16
C ARG A 153 -8.15 -19.07 -3.66
N ARG A 154 -7.15 -19.40 -4.49
CA ARG A 154 -7.30 -19.28 -5.94
C ARG A 154 -8.37 -20.22 -6.47
N ALA A 155 -8.47 -21.44 -5.91
CA ALA A 155 -9.53 -22.37 -6.27
C ALA A 155 -10.90 -21.84 -5.84
N GLU A 156 -11.03 -21.36 -4.60
CA GLU A 156 -12.26 -20.78 -4.06
C GLU A 156 -12.75 -19.57 -4.85
N VAL A 157 -11.84 -18.66 -5.22
CA VAL A 157 -12.19 -17.48 -6.04
C VAL A 157 -12.65 -17.89 -7.44
N LEU A 158 -12.07 -18.95 -8.01
CA LEU A 158 -12.51 -19.47 -9.31
C LEU A 158 -13.89 -20.14 -9.22
N THR A 159 -14.18 -20.87 -8.15
CA THR A 159 -15.51 -21.47 -7.94
C THR A 159 -16.58 -20.39 -7.69
N GLU A 160 -16.29 -19.39 -6.87
CA GLU A 160 -17.21 -18.27 -6.60
C GLU A 160 -17.52 -17.48 -7.90
N ALA A 161 -16.51 -17.26 -8.76
CA ALA A 161 -16.70 -16.61 -10.05
C ALA A 161 -17.51 -17.47 -11.04
N ALA A 162 -17.36 -18.79 -11.01
CA ALA A 162 -18.13 -19.70 -11.85
C ALA A 162 -19.61 -19.73 -11.44
N GLU A 163 -19.90 -19.81 -10.14
CA GLU A 163 -21.26 -19.76 -9.59
C GLU A 163 -21.94 -18.41 -9.88
N ALA A 164 -21.22 -17.30 -9.72
CA ALA A 164 -21.74 -15.96 -10.02
C ALA A 164 -22.06 -15.77 -11.52
N GLY A 165 -21.30 -16.43 -12.41
CA GLY A 165 -21.56 -16.41 -13.86
C GLY A 165 -22.83 -17.18 -14.25
N TRP A 166 -23.12 -18.29 -13.57
CA TRP A 166 -24.29 -19.11 -13.88
C TRP A 166 -25.61 -18.45 -13.48
N SER A 167 -25.62 -17.62 -12.43
CA SER A 167 -26.80 -16.85 -12.03
C SER A 167 -27.19 -15.72 -13.01
N GLN A 168 -26.35 -15.37 -13.98
CA GLN A 168 -26.68 -14.39 -15.03
C GLN A 168 -27.34 -15.01 -16.27
N ASP A 169 -27.07 -16.28 -16.57
CA ASP A 169 -27.60 -16.97 -17.76
C ASP A 169 -29.03 -17.50 -17.58
N ASP A 170 -29.53 -17.66 -16.35
CA ASP A 170 -30.91 -18.13 -16.08
C ASP A 170 -32.00 -17.07 -16.31
N ARG A 171 -31.65 -15.83 -16.68
CA ARG A 171 -32.63 -14.84 -17.16
C ARG A 171 -32.83 -14.95 -18.67
N SER A 172 -33.50 -16.03 -19.09
CA SER A 172 -34.09 -16.11 -20.43
C SER A 172 -35.32 -15.17 -20.52
N PRO A 173 -35.50 -14.41 -21.61
CA PRO A 173 -36.64 -13.52 -21.75
C PRO A 173 -37.89 -14.35 -22.07
N THR A 174 -38.88 -14.32 -21.19
CA THR A 174 -40.23 -14.81 -21.48
C THR A 174 -40.81 -13.94 -22.61
N SER A 175 -41.05 -14.60 -23.74
CA SER A 175 -41.79 -14.11 -24.91
C SER A 175 -43.23 -13.73 -24.59
#